data_AF-A0A7S0I4E2-F1
#
_entry.id   AF-A0A7S0I4E2-F1
#
_cell.length_a   1.000
_cell.length_b   1.000
_cell.length_c   1.000
_cell.angle_alpha   90.00
_cell.angle_beta   90.00
_cell.angle_gamma   90.00
#
_symmetry.space_group_name_H-M   'P 1'
#
loop_
_entity.id
_entity.type
_entity.pdbx_description
1 polymer ?
#
loop_
_entity_poly.entity_id
_entity_poly.type
_entity_poly.pdbx_seq_one_letter_code
_entity_poly.pdbx_strand_id
1 'polypeptide(L)'
;KLKGGSCPKALRLSNCGLHDAHLQPLIDALHSSECCLESLDLAFNRLTDAGAQLLIKALASGAATELTTLCLGGNRVSNAGMGLSQWLKTVRAPVLVDWKPQLRDATSLCTVGTVYLNSPAQTA
;
A
#
# COMPACT_ATOMS: atom_id res chain seq x y z
N LYS A 1 -16.52 18.22 -12.81
CA LYS A 1 -16.26 19.22 -11.74
C LYS A 1 -16.96 18.74 -10.49
N LEU A 2 -16.26 17.98 -9.64
CA LEU A 2 -16.77 17.64 -8.32
C LEU A 2 -16.57 18.88 -7.43
N LYS A 3 -17.70 19.38 -6.96
CA LYS A 3 -17.92 20.68 -6.31
C LYS A 3 -17.89 20.39 -4.81
N GLY A 4 -16.86 20.88 -4.12
CA GLY A 4 -16.76 21.02 -2.67
C GLY A 4 -17.19 19.83 -1.80
N GLY A 5 -16.24 19.19 -1.11
CA GLY A 5 -16.59 18.33 0.00
C GLY A 5 -15.44 17.44 0.48
N SER A 6 -14.61 17.99 1.37
CA SER A 6 -13.61 17.29 2.20
C SER A 6 -12.73 16.27 1.46
N CYS A 7 -11.50 16.68 1.16
CA CYS A 7 -10.44 15.71 0.93
C CYS A 7 -10.37 14.74 2.14
N PRO A 8 -10.58 13.43 1.96
CA PRO A 8 -10.47 12.48 3.06
C PRO A 8 -9.01 12.45 3.50
N LYS A 9 -8.76 12.64 4.80
CA LYS A 9 -7.42 12.48 5.39
C LYS A 9 -6.95 11.03 5.40
N ALA A 10 -7.88 10.08 5.42
CA ALA A 10 -7.58 8.66 5.39
C ALA A 10 -8.52 7.92 4.41
N LEU A 11 -7.95 7.08 3.56
CA LEU A 11 -8.67 6.26 2.58
C LEU A 11 -8.31 4.80 2.84
N ARG A 12 -9.33 3.99 3.15
CA ARG A 12 -9.17 2.56 3.39
C ARG A 12 -9.81 1.77 2.26
N LEU A 13 -9.00 1.01 1.55
CA LEU A 13 -9.34 0.14 0.45
C LEU A 13 -8.77 -1.27 0.69
N SER A 14 -8.59 -1.65 1.95
CA SER A 14 -8.08 -2.95 2.32
C SER A 14 -9.09 -4.06 2.03
N ASN A 15 -8.61 -5.21 1.56
CA ASN A 15 -9.43 -6.37 1.20
C ASN A 15 -10.54 -6.09 0.16
N CYS A 16 -10.31 -5.15 -0.77
CA CYS A 16 -11.26 -4.82 -1.83
C CYS A 16 -11.05 -5.65 -3.12
N GLY A 17 -10.07 -6.56 -3.14
CA GLY A 17 -9.75 -7.35 -4.33
C GLY A 17 -9.07 -6.53 -5.44
N LEU A 18 -8.45 -5.39 -5.10
CA LEU A 18 -7.75 -4.53 -6.05
C LEU A 18 -6.55 -5.27 -6.65
N HIS A 19 -6.25 -4.95 -7.91
CA HIS A 19 -5.09 -5.44 -8.66
C HIS A 19 -4.51 -4.27 -9.44
N ASP A 20 -3.37 -4.45 -10.07
CA ASP A 20 -2.56 -3.35 -10.62
C ASP A 20 -3.32 -2.44 -11.60
N ALA A 21 -4.30 -2.96 -12.35
CA ALA A 21 -5.11 -2.16 -13.27
C ALA A 21 -6.01 -1.13 -12.57
N HIS A 22 -6.38 -1.38 -11.31
CA HIS A 22 -7.15 -0.45 -10.50
C HIS A 22 -6.31 0.68 -9.89
N LEU A 23 -4.98 0.61 -10.02
CA LEU A 23 -4.10 1.65 -9.48
C LEU A 23 -4.02 2.88 -10.37
N GLN A 24 -4.20 2.76 -11.69
CA GLN A 24 -4.10 3.93 -12.57
C GLN A 24 -5.16 5.00 -12.22
N PRO A 25 -6.46 4.66 -12.09
CA PRO A 25 -7.47 5.65 -11.69
C PRO A 25 -7.24 6.18 -10.27
N LEU A 26 -6.69 5.35 -9.37
CA LEU A 26 -6.34 5.77 -8.02
C LEU A 26 -5.21 6.79 -8.05
N ILE A 27 -4.15 6.55 -8.83
CA ILE A 27 -3.02 7.46 -9.02
C ILE A 27 -3.49 8.79 -9.61
N ASP A 28 -4.35 8.75 -10.64
CA ASP A 28 -4.91 9.95 -11.24
C ASP A 28 -5.70 10.78 -10.21
N ALA A 29 -6.42 10.12 -9.31
CA ALA A 29 -7.11 10.77 -8.19
C ALA A 29 -6.13 11.36 -7.16
N LEU A 30 -4.99 10.69 -6.89
CA LEU A 30 -3.93 11.18 -6.01
C LEU A 30 -3.15 12.37 -6.61
N HIS A 31 -3.11 12.49 -7.94
CA HIS A 31 -2.55 13.65 -8.66
C HIS A 31 -3.46 14.86 -8.65
N SER A 32 -4.72 14.70 -8.24
CA SER A 32 -5.64 15.83 -8.12
C SER A 32 -5.12 16.83 -7.09
N SER A 33 -5.09 18.12 -7.45
CA SER A 33 -4.59 19.22 -6.59
C SER A 33 -5.32 19.35 -5.25
N GLU A 34 -6.51 18.76 -5.14
CA GLU A 34 -7.34 18.76 -3.93
C GLU A 34 -7.06 17.53 -3.01
N CYS A 35 -6.02 16.75 -3.27
CA CYS A 35 -5.74 15.54 -2.50
C CYS A 35 -4.98 15.84 -1.19
N CYS A 36 -5.71 16.03 -0.08
CA CYS A 36 -5.15 16.13 1.27
C CYS A 36 -5.11 14.77 2.02
N LEU A 37 -4.84 13.69 1.29
CA LEU A 37 -4.81 12.35 1.85
C LEU A 37 -3.54 12.15 2.68
N GLU A 38 -3.68 11.89 3.99
CA GLU A 38 -2.57 11.63 4.93
C GLU A 38 -2.28 10.13 5.08
N SER A 39 -3.30 9.27 4.93
CA SER A 39 -3.19 7.82 5.09
C SER A 39 -3.93 7.05 3.99
N LEU A 40 -3.26 6.06 3.39
CA LEU A 40 -3.82 5.16 2.40
C LEU A 40 -3.59 3.71 2.83
N ASP A 41 -4.68 2.96 3.00
CA ASP A 41 -4.63 1.53 3.31
C ASP A 41 -5.08 0.71 2.11
N LEU A 42 -4.15 -0.05 1.53
CA LEU A 42 -4.35 -0.98 0.42
C LEU A 42 -4.00 -2.42 0.85
N ALA A 43 -4.01 -2.72 2.15
CA ALA A 43 -3.65 -4.03 2.65
C ALA A 43 -4.59 -5.14 2.15
N PHE A 44 -4.13 -6.38 2.14
CA PHE A 44 -4.92 -7.56 1.74
C PHE A 44 -5.56 -7.47 0.34
N ASN A 45 -4.89 -6.82 -0.60
CA ASN A 45 -5.30 -6.80 -2.01
C ASN A 45 -4.44 -7.76 -2.85
N ARG A 46 -4.52 -7.67 -4.18
CA ARG A 46 -3.78 -8.51 -5.13
C ARG A 46 -2.77 -7.69 -5.93
N LEU A 47 -2.23 -6.62 -5.33
CA LEU A 47 -1.20 -5.80 -5.96
C LEU A 47 0.11 -6.59 -6.09
N THR A 48 0.79 -6.43 -7.22
CA THR A 48 2.09 -7.04 -7.48
C THR A 48 3.22 -6.02 -7.34
N ASP A 49 4.46 -6.45 -7.58
CA ASP A 49 5.62 -5.56 -7.66
C ASP A 49 5.41 -4.42 -8.66
N ALA A 50 4.74 -4.69 -9.79
CA ALA A 50 4.45 -3.68 -10.79
C ALA A 50 3.48 -2.61 -10.24
N GLY A 51 2.43 -3.03 -9.55
CA GLY A 51 1.48 -2.11 -8.91
C GLY A 51 2.13 -1.28 -7.80
N ALA A 52 2.93 -1.91 -6.95
CA ALA A 52 3.69 -1.21 -5.91
C ALA A 52 4.65 -0.17 -6.52
N GLN A 53 5.32 -0.51 -7.62
CA GLN A 53 6.21 0.40 -8.33
C GLN A 53 5.46 1.59 -8.95
N LEU A 54 4.27 1.37 -9.52
CA LEU A 54 3.44 2.46 -10.05
C LEU A 54 3.03 3.44 -8.96
N LEU A 55 2.53 2.93 -7.82
CA LEU A 55 2.17 3.75 -6.66
C LEU A 55 3.36 4.55 -6.13
N ILE A 56 4.50 3.89 -5.92
CA ILE A 56 5.69 4.52 -5.36
C ILE A 56 6.26 5.58 -6.30
N LYS A 57 6.27 5.33 -7.62
CA LYS A 57 6.66 6.33 -8.62
C LYS A 57 5.73 7.54 -8.63
N ALA A 58 4.41 7.32 -8.54
CA ALA A 58 3.45 8.41 -8.48
C ALA A 58 3.66 9.28 -7.21
N LEU A 59 3.87 8.64 -6.06
CA LEU A 59 4.18 9.36 -4.82
C LEU A 59 5.50 10.15 -4.91
N ALA A 60 6.51 9.57 -5.57
CA ALA A 60 7.76 10.26 -5.83
C ALA A 60 7.62 11.43 -6.83
N SER A 61 6.66 11.36 -7.76
CA SER A 61 6.37 12.43 -8.72
C SER A 61 5.49 13.56 -8.14
N GLY A 62 5.20 13.53 -6.84
CA GLY A 62 4.41 14.56 -6.17
C GLY A 62 2.91 14.25 -6.01
N ALA A 63 2.46 13.01 -6.24
CA ALA A 63 1.09 12.59 -5.92
C ALA A 63 0.82 12.70 -4.41
N ALA A 64 -0.37 13.18 -4.02
CA ALA A 64 -0.83 13.21 -2.63
C ALA A 64 0.25 13.71 -1.64
N THR A 65 0.65 14.99 -1.74
CA THR A 65 1.78 15.59 -0.99
C THR A 65 1.70 15.41 0.52
N GLU A 66 0.48 15.34 1.06
CA GLU A 66 0.21 15.16 2.49
C GLU A 66 0.29 13.71 2.96
N LEU A 67 0.47 12.73 2.07
CA LEU A 67 0.49 11.32 2.42
C LEU A 67 1.70 10.99 3.28
N THR A 68 1.44 10.52 4.50
CA THR A 68 2.47 10.09 5.47
C THR A 68 2.46 8.60 5.68
N THR A 69 1.32 7.92 5.45
CA THR A 69 1.18 6.48 5.73
C THR A 69 0.61 5.74 4.54
N LEU A 70 1.28 4.69 4.08
CA LEU A 70 0.84 3.79 3.02
C LEU A 70 0.91 2.34 3.49
N CYS A 71 -0.23 1.65 3.58
CA CYS A 71 -0.27 0.24 4.01
C CYS A 71 -0.41 -0.66 2.78
N LEU A 72 0.55 -1.54 2.55
CA LEU A 72 0.57 -2.50 1.43
C LEU A 72 0.69 -3.96 1.90
N GLY A 73 0.65 -4.22 3.20
CA GLY A 73 0.74 -5.58 3.74
C GLY A 73 -0.33 -6.54 3.22
N GLY A 74 -0.01 -7.82 3.10
CA GLY A 74 -0.98 -8.82 2.59
C GLY A 74 -1.27 -8.74 1.08
N ASN A 75 -0.47 -8.00 0.31
CA ASN A 75 -0.48 -8.03 -1.15
C ASN A 75 0.48 -9.10 -1.72
N ARG A 76 0.54 -9.23 -3.04
CA ARG A 76 1.43 -10.14 -3.78
C ARG A 76 2.75 -9.45 -4.18
N VAL A 77 3.26 -8.59 -3.32
CA VAL A 77 4.51 -7.85 -3.51
C VAL A 77 5.67 -8.67 -2.94
N SER A 78 6.71 -8.89 -3.74
CA SER A 78 7.92 -9.61 -3.36
C SER A 78 8.86 -8.74 -2.52
N ASN A 79 9.91 -9.34 -1.98
CA ASN A 79 10.97 -8.60 -1.28
C ASN A 79 11.63 -7.53 -2.17
N ALA A 80 11.71 -7.76 -3.48
CA ALA A 80 12.23 -6.78 -4.42
C ALA A 80 11.31 -5.55 -4.52
N GLY A 81 9.99 -5.77 -4.61
CA GLY A 81 9.00 -4.70 -4.57
C GLY A 81 9.00 -3.93 -3.24
N MET A 82 9.18 -4.62 -2.11
CA MET A 82 9.31 -3.96 -0.80
C MET A 82 10.54 -3.04 -0.71
N GLY A 83 11.63 -3.39 -1.42
CA GLY A 83 12.83 -2.57 -1.51
C GLY A 83 12.59 -1.17 -2.06
N LEU A 84 11.52 -0.96 -2.84
CA LEU A 84 11.13 0.35 -3.36
C LEU A 84 10.75 1.34 -2.25
N SER A 85 10.38 0.86 -1.05
CA SER A 85 10.14 1.74 0.11
C SER A 85 11.41 2.46 0.57
N GLN A 86 12.59 1.86 0.37
CA GLN A 86 13.86 2.54 0.67
C GLN A 86 14.12 3.66 -0.33
N TRP A 87 13.86 3.40 -1.62
CA TRP A 87 13.95 4.41 -2.66
C TRP A 87 12.98 5.57 -2.40
N LEU A 88 11.73 5.29 -2.04
CA LEU A 88 10.76 6.34 -1.75
C LEU A 88 11.25 7.25 -0.60
N LYS A 89 11.83 6.69 0.47
CA LYS A 89 12.42 7.48 1.57
C LYS A 89 13.52 8.43 1.11
N THR A 90 14.31 8.05 0.09
CA THR A 90 15.36 8.93 -0.45
C THR A 90 14.82 10.06 -1.31
N VAL A 91 13.68 9.86 -1.97
CA VAL A 91 13.08 10.85 -2.86
C VAL A 91 12.07 11.74 -2.12
N ARG A 92 11.45 11.19 -1.05
CA ARG A 92 10.37 11.84 -0.31
C ARG A 92 10.29 11.35 1.13
N ALA A 93 10.74 12.17 2.07
CA ALA A 93 10.39 12.05 3.49
C ALA A 93 9.11 12.87 3.75
N PRO A 94 8.08 12.36 4.48
CA PRO A 94 8.08 11.29 5.47
C PRO A 94 7.03 10.19 5.16
N VAL A 95 7.07 9.56 3.98
CA VAL A 95 6.11 8.48 3.66
C VAL A 95 6.54 7.17 4.31
N LEU A 96 5.79 6.73 5.32
CA LEU A 96 5.93 5.42 5.97
C LEU A 96 5.15 4.39 5.16
N VAL A 97 5.88 3.49 4.49
CA VAL A 97 5.28 2.33 3.82
C VAL A 97 5.26 1.16 4.80
N ASP A 98 4.06 0.81 5.25
CA ASP A 98 3.80 -0.34 6.11
C ASP A 98 3.51 -1.59 5.27
N TRP A 99 4.46 -2.50 5.29
CA TRP A 99 4.36 -3.82 4.64
C TRP A 99 3.85 -4.90 5.60
N LYS A 100 3.67 -4.59 6.88
CA LYS A 100 3.10 -5.57 7.80
C LYS A 100 1.66 -5.82 7.38
N PRO A 101 1.23 -7.08 7.22
CA PRO A 101 -0.19 -7.37 7.17
C PRO A 101 -0.76 -6.87 8.50
N GLN A 102 -1.56 -5.80 8.46
CA GLN A 102 -2.21 -5.26 9.64
C GLN A 102 -3.27 -6.26 10.11
N LEU A 103 -2.84 -7.31 10.81
CA LEU A 103 -3.65 -7.92 11.84
C LEU A 103 -3.73 -6.89 12.96
N ARG A 104 -4.63 -5.92 12.84
CA ARG A 104 -5.06 -5.15 14.01
C ARG A 104 -5.77 -6.15 14.92
N ASP A 105 -5.04 -6.59 15.94
CA ASP A 105 -5.49 -7.39 17.07
C ASP A 105 -6.02 -8.79 16.73
N ALA A 106 -5.09 -9.72 16.50
CA ALA A 106 -5.36 -11.15 16.61
C ALA A 106 -5.20 -11.68 18.05
N THR A 107 -5.71 -10.96 19.04
CA THR A 107 -6.01 -11.58 20.35
C THR A 107 -7.26 -12.46 20.30
N SER A 108 -7.90 -12.61 19.15
CA SER A 108 -8.92 -13.64 18.94
C SER A 108 -8.90 -14.20 17.53
N LEU A 109 -8.43 -15.44 17.45
CA LEU A 109 -9.05 -16.54 16.71
C LEU A 109 -9.06 -16.41 15.17
N CYS A 110 -8.05 -17.00 14.52
CA CYS A 110 -8.14 -18.40 14.07
C CYS A 110 -6.98 -18.71 13.11
N THR A 111 -6.19 -19.68 13.53
CA THR A 111 -5.36 -20.56 12.71
C THR A 111 -6.08 -20.99 11.43
N VAL A 112 -5.84 -20.33 10.30
CA VAL A 112 -5.92 -20.96 8.97
C VAL A 112 -4.94 -20.26 8.03
N GLY A 113 -3.97 -21.02 7.51
CA GLY A 113 -3.25 -20.64 6.29
C GLY A 113 -1.75 -20.43 6.44
N THR A 114 -1.07 -21.37 7.09
CA THR A 114 0.35 -21.63 6.85
C THR A 114 0.68 -21.73 5.37
N VAL A 115 1.29 -20.71 4.77
CA VAL A 115 2.29 -20.87 3.69
C VAL A 115 3.25 -19.67 3.69
N TYR A 116 3.95 -19.42 4.80
CA TYR A 116 5.30 -18.84 4.70
C TYR A 116 6.22 -19.99 4.27
N LEU A 117 6.28 -20.26 2.97
CA LEU A 117 7.34 -21.06 2.36
C LEU A 117 8.65 -20.30 2.54
N ASN A 118 9.31 -20.45 3.70
CA ASN A 118 10.75 -20.73 3.83
C ASN A 118 11.16 -20.79 5.31
N SER A 119 10.64 -21.75 6.08
CA SER A 119 11.25 -22.11 7.38
C SER A 119 12.16 -23.34 7.20
N PRO A 120 13.34 -23.38 7.84
CA PRO A 120 14.33 -24.43 7.66
C PRO A 120 13.90 -25.70 8.40
N ALA A 121 12.97 -26.43 7.81
CA ALA A 121 12.66 -27.81 8.15
C ALA A 121 12.60 -28.61 6.84
N GLN A 122 13.71 -28.60 6.11
CA GLN A 122 14.02 -29.60 5.08
C GLN A 122 15.31 -30.30 5.53
N THR A 123 15.15 -31.31 6.37
CA THR A 123 16.11 -32.42 6.52
C THR A 123 15.46 -33.49 7.40
N ALA A 124 14.81 -34.45 6.73
CA ALA A 124 14.74 -35.85 7.14
C ALA A 124 14.62 -36.68 5.85
#